data_AF-D9UV76-F1
#
_entry.id   AF-D9UV76-F1
#
_cell.length_a   1.000
_cell.length_b   1.000
_cell.length_c   1.000
_cell.angle_alpha   90.00
_cell.angle_beta   90.00
_cell.angle_gamma   90.00
#
_symmetry.space_group_name_H-M   'P 1'
#
loop_
_entity.id
_entity.type
_entity.pdbx_description
1 polymer ?
#
loop_
_entity_poly.entity_id
_entity_poly.type
_entity_poly.pdbx_seq_one_letter_code
_entity_poly.pdbx_strand_id
1 'polypeptide(L)'
;MIMWRRRATRAARAGAEHERRCLVAAVDGAITRAVRAAGLGPVRVDAAAVQEWAAQHFRRRFPEEAVAAVLEERMRLRGYA
;
A
#
# COMPACT_ATOMS: atom_id res chain seq x y z
N MET A 1 35.96 11.30 -1.85
CA MET A 1 34.94 10.95 -0.83
C MET A 1 33.50 11.36 -1.22
N ILE A 2 33.12 11.33 -2.51
CA ILE A 2 31.79 11.84 -2.99
C ILE A 2 30.91 10.71 -3.55
N MET A 3 31.51 9.64 -4.07
CA MET A 3 30.77 8.51 -4.67
C MET A 3 29.93 7.72 -3.66
N TRP A 4 30.40 7.57 -2.42
CA TRP A 4 29.68 6.85 -1.37
C TRP A 4 28.37 7.54 -0.94
N ARG A 5 28.38 8.88 -0.82
CA ARG A 5 27.15 9.66 -0.53
C ARG A 5 26.10 9.49 -1.62
N ARG A 6 26.48 9.61 -2.90
CA ARG A 6 25.54 9.42 -4.02
C ARG A 6 24.95 8.00 -4.06
N ARG A 7 25.74 6.98 -3.72
CA ARG A 7 25.29 5.59 -3.67
C ARG A 7 24.27 5.35 -2.55
N ALA A 8 24.53 5.89 -1.35
CA ALA A 8 23.60 5.83 -0.22
C ALA A 8 22.26 6.52 -0.53
N THR A 9 22.28 7.70 -1.16
CA THR A 9 21.06 8.40 -1.57
C THR A 9 20.26 7.62 -2.62
N ARG A 10 20.92 6.97 -3.59
CA ARG A 10 20.23 6.11 -4.56
C ARG A 10 19.61 4.88 -3.91
N ALA A 11 20.32 4.21 -3.02
CA ALA A 11 19.81 3.05 -2.30
C ALA A 11 18.60 3.42 -1.42
N ALA A 12 18.66 4.56 -0.72
CA ALA A 12 17.54 5.07 0.07
C ALA A 12 16.30 5.37 -0.80
N ARG A 13 16.49 6.00 -1.98
CA ARG A 13 15.39 6.24 -2.93
C ARG A 13 14.79 4.95 -3.47
N ALA A 14 15.64 3.97 -3.83
CA ALA A 14 15.18 2.68 -4.29
C ALA A 14 14.38 1.92 -3.21
N GLY A 15 14.82 2.00 -1.94
CA GLY A 15 14.11 1.44 -0.80
C GLY A 15 12.74 2.09 -0.58
N ALA A 16 12.68 3.42 -0.60
CA ALA A 16 11.43 4.17 -0.45
C ALA A 16 10.44 3.88 -1.60
N GLU A 17 10.93 3.76 -2.83
CA GLU A 17 10.07 3.40 -3.97
C GLU A 17 9.57 1.96 -3.88
N HIS A 18 10.43 1.02 -3.50
CA HIS A 18 10.02 -0.36 -3.27
C HIS A 18 8.96 -0.45 -2.17
N GLU A 19 9.13 0.28 -1.07
CA GLU A 19 8.14 0.40 0.00
C GLU A 19 6.80 0.90 -0.49
N ARG A 20 6.81 1.99 -1.28
CA ARG A 20 5.59 2.55 -1.85
C ARG A 20 4.88 1.53 -2.75
N ARG A 21 5.63 0.79 -3.57
CA ARG A 21 5.06 -0.25 -4.44
C ARG A 21 4.42 -1.38 -3.63
N CYS A 22 5.07 -1.85 -2.55
CA CYS A 22 4.51 -2.85 -1.66
C CYS A 22 3.22 -2.35 -0.98
N LEU A 23 3.20 -1.10 -0.52
CA LEU A 23 2.01 -0.51 0.08
C LEU A 23 0.84 -0.43 -0.91
N VAL A 24 1.08 0.07 -2.12
CA VAL A 24 0.05 0.12 -3.17
C VAL A 24 -0.48 -1.27 -3.51
N ALA A 25 0.41 -2.25 -3.66
CA ALA A 25 0.02 -3.62 -3.93
C ALA A 25 -0.79 -4.23 -2.78
N ALA A 26 -0.47 -3.88 -1.53
CA ALA A 26 -1.22 -4.34 -0.36
C ALA A 26 -2.64 -3.75 -0.33
N VAL A 27 -2.75 -2.44 -0.56
CA VAL A 27 -4.05 -1.74 -0.67
C VAL A 27 -4.89 -2.33 -1.79
N ASP A 28 -4.31 -2.53 -2.98
CA ASP A 28 -5.02 -3.09 -4.13
C ASP A 28 -5.50 -4.53 -3.89
N GLY A 29 -4.71 -5.32 -3.16
CA GLY A 29 -5.08 -6.67 -2.73
C GLY A 29 -6.26 -6.67 -1.77
N ALA A 30 -6.21 -5.82 -0.73
CA ALA A 30 -7.29 -5.65 0.23
C ALA A 30 -8.60 -5.17 -0.44
N ILE A 31 -8.52 -4.18 -1.35
CA ILE A 31 -9.67 -3.71 -2.13
C ILE A 31 -10.25 -4.87 -2.96
N THR A 32 -9.41 -5.61 -3.66
CA THR A 32 -9.88 -6.72 -4.52
C THR A 32 -10.58 -7.80 -3.69
N ARG A 33 -10.06 -8.11 -2.49
CA ARG A 33 -10.71 -9.04 -1.56
C ARG A 33 -12.07 -8.49 -1.10
N ALA A 34 -12.15 -7.22 -0.74
CA ALA A 34 -13.39 -6.57 -0.31
C ALA A 34 -14.44 -6.53 -1.42
N VAL A 35 -14.06 -6.21 -2.66
CA VAL A 35 -14.96 -6.24 -3.83
C VAL A 35 -15.55 -7.63 -4.02
N ARG A 36 -14.73 -8.68 -3.94
CA ARG A 36 -15.20 -10.07 -4.06
C ARG A 36 -16.17 -10.46 -2.96
N ALA A 37 -15.95 -9.98 -1.73
CA ALA A 37 -16.84 -10.23 -0.61
C ALA A 37 -18.15 -9.43 -0.70
N ALA A 38 -18.10 -8.21 -1.25
CA ALA A 38 -19.26 -7.33 -1.39
C ALA A 38 -20.20 -7.78 -2.52
N GLY A 39 -19.67 -8.38 -3.59
CA GLY A 39 -20.45 -8.78 -4.76
C GLY A 39 -21.02 -7.57 -5.51
N LEU A 40 -22.28 -7.23 -5.24
CA LEU A 40 -22.97 -6.03 -5.75
C LEU A 40 -23.17 -4.95 -4.67
N GLY A 41 -22.79 -5.23 -3.43
CA GLY A 41 -22.91 -4.32 -2.30
C GLY A 41 -21.79 -3.27 -2.24
N PRO A 42 -21.89 -2.32 -1.28
CA PRO A 42 -20.89 -1.28 -1.10
C PRO A 42 -19.53 -1.88 -0.69
N VAL A 43 -18.46 -1.44 -1.35
CA VAL A 43 -17.09 -1.85 -1.06
C VAL A 43 -16.58 -1.04 0.13
N ARG A 44 -16.28 -1.71 1.24
CA ARG A 44 -15.65 -1.10 2.42
C ARG A 44 -14.35 -1.81 2.71
N VAL A 45 -13.29 -1.03 2.89
CA VAL A 45 -11.96 -1.50 3.24
C VAL A 45 -11.47 -0.64 4.39
N ASP A 46 -11.04 -1.28 5.46
CA ASP A 46 -10.41 -0.64 6.60
C ASP A 46 -8.87 -0.79 6.54
N ALA A 47 -8.17 0.06 7.28
CA ALA A 47 -6.72 0.01 7.34
C ALA A 47 -6.19 -1.32 7.92
N ALA A 48 -6.92 -1.98 8.81
CA ALA A 48 -6.48 -3.25 9.39
C ALA A 48 -6.48 -4.38 8.34
N ALA A 49 -7.46 -4.42 7.44
CA ALA A 49 -7.46 -5.34 6.31
C ALA A 49 -6.23 -5.15 5.39
N VAL A 50 -5.82 -3.91 5.15
CA VAL A 50 -4.60 -3.61 4.40
C VAL A 50 -3.35 -4.09 5.15
N GLN A 51 -3.27 -3.84 6.46
CA GLN A 51 -2.15 -4.28 7.29
C GLN A 51 -2.06 -5.81 7.37
N GLU A 52 -3.19 -6.50 7.45
CA GLU A 52 -3.26 -7.96 7.45
C GLU A 52 -2.73 -8.52 6.12
N TRP A 53 -3.12 -7.92 4.99
CA TRP A 53 -2.62 -8.29 3.68
C TRP A 53 -1.13 -8.01 3.54
N ALA A 54 -0.66 -6.86 4.02
CA ALA A 54 0.75 -6.50 4.02
C ALA A 54 1.61 -7.46 4.86
N ALA A 55 1.10 -7.88 6.03
CA ALA A 55 1.76 -8.85 6.89
C ALA A 55 1.86 -10.24 6.23
N GLN A 56 0.78 -10.70 5.58
CA GLN A 56 0.74 -12.00 4.91
C GLN A 56 1.66 -12.07 3.67
N HIS A 57 1.65 -11.03 2.83
CA HIS A 57 2.31 -11.08 1.53
C HIS A 57 3.69 -10.44 1.48
N PHE A 58 3.94 -9.42 2.31
CA PHE A 58 5.20 -8.68 2.31
C PHE A 58 5.96 -8.79 3.63
N ARG A 59 5.39 -9.45 4.65
CA ARG A 59 5.93 -9.54 6.02
C ARG A 59 6.30 -8.17 6.57
N ARG A 60 5.44 -7.18 6.32
CA ARG A 60 5.70 -5.78 6.60
C ARG A 60 4.51 -5.11 7.27
N ARG A 61 4.79 -4.10 8.07
CA ARG A 61 3.81 -3.18 8.63
C ARG A 61 4.08 -1.78 8.09
N PHE A 62 3.03 -1.08 7.71
CA PHE A 62 3.13 0.29 7.21
C PHE A 62 2.59 1.28 8.25
N PRO A 63 3.00 2.56 8.20
CA PRO A 63 2.35 3.61 8.99
C PRO A 63 0.87 3.72 8.62
N GLU A 64 0.00 3.86 9.61
CA GLU A 64 -1.46 3.92 9.38
C GLU A 64 -1.86 5.13 8.52
N GLU A 65 -1.22 6.28 8.70
CA GLU A 65 -1.47 7.47 7.87
C GLU A 65 -1.12 7.23 6.40
N ALA A 66 -0.02 6.53 6.12
CA ALA A 66 0.37 6.17 4.76
C ALA A 66 -0.61 5.18 4.14
N VAL A 67 -1.09 4.21 4.92
CA VAL A 67 -2.14 3.29 4.50
C VAL A 67 -3.42 4.04 4.17
N ALA A 68 -3.88 4.94 5.04
CA ALA A 68 -5.10 5.70 4.85
C ALA A 68 -5.03 6.57 3.58
N ALA A 69 -3.94 7.31 3.39
CA ALA A 69 -3.76 8.17 2.22
C ALA A 69 -3.76 7.36 0.90
N VAL A 70 -3.03 6.24 0.86
CA VAL A 70 -3.00 5.38 -0.33
C VAL A 70 -4.34 4.68 -0.53
N LEU A 71 -5.00 4.22 0.54
CA LEU A 71 -6.30 3.58 0.45
C LEU A 71 -7.36 4.53 -0.12
N GLU A 72 -7.43 5.76 0.38
CA GLU A 72 -8.33 6.79 -0.13
C GLU A 72 -8.07 7.08 -1.61
N GLU A 73 -6.80 7.32 -1.98
CA GLU A 73 -6.41 7.57 -3.37
C GLU A 73 -6.83 6.42 -4.29
N ARG A 74 -6.57 5.17 -3.88
CA ARG A 74 -6.88 3.97 -4.68
C ARG A 74 -8.38 3.69 -4.75
N MET A 75 -9.14 3.92 -3.68
CA MET A 75 -10.60 3.80 -3.68
C MET A 75 -11.23 4.82 -4.64
N ARG A 76 -10.75 6.07 -4.62
CA ARG A 76 -11.20 7.13 -5.54
C ARG A 76 -10.88 6.80 -7.00
N LEU A 77 -9.66 6.34 -7.28
CA LEU A 77 -9.25 5.95 -8.65
C LEU A 77 -10.07 4.78 -9.21
N ARG A 78 -10.65 3.94 -8.35
CA ARG A 78 -11.51 2.82 -8.72
C ARG A 78 -13.01 3.15 -8.70
N GLY A 79 -13.38 4.36 -8.30
CA GLY A 79 -14.78 4.81 -8.24
C GLY A 79 -15.57 4.26 -7.04
N TYR A 80 -14.90 3.91 -5.94
CA TYR A 80 -15.55 3.40 -4.72
C TYR A 80 -15.69 4.45 -3.61
N ALA A 81 -15.04 5.62 -3.76
CA ALA A 81 -15.08 6.75 -2.83
C ALA A 81 -15.66 7.98 -3.53
#